data_AF-A0A655AA23-F1
#
_entry.id   AF-A0A655AA23-F1
#
_cell.length_a   1.000
_cell.length_b   1.000
_cell.length_c   1.000
_cell.angle_alpha   90.00
_cell.angle_beta   90.00
_cell.angle_gamma   90.00
#
_symmetry.space_group_name_H-M   'P 1'
#
loop_
_entity.id
_entity.type
_entity.pdbx_description
1 polymer ?
#
loop_
_entity_poly.entity_id
_entity_poly.type
_entity_poly.pdbx_seq_one_letter_code
_entity_poly.pdbx_strand_id
1 'polypeptide(L)'
;MLAGASAAWHLGYLDRQPDGRIPIWLPPAKRLPDGLASYVSVVRIPWNAADTALLAPRPALLVRRRLDLVAWATGLPALGPEALLVQIATRPASFGPWADLVPHLDDLVADCSDERLERLLSGRPTSAWQRASYLLDSGGEPARGQALLAKRHTEVMPVTRFTTAHSRDRGESVWAPEYQLVDELVVPLLRVIGKA
;
A
#
# COMPACT_ATOMS: atom_id res chain seq x y z
N MET A 1 -7.48 -10.36 -8.31
CA MET A 1 -6.05 -9.99 -8.23
C MET A 1 -5.55 -10.26 -6.83
N LEU A 2 -4.31 -10.70 -6.63
CA LEU A 2 -3.70 -10.73 -5.30
C LEU A 2 -3.57 -9.29 -4.77
N ALA A 3 -3.83 -9.08 -3.49
CA ALA A 3 -3.83 -7.77 -2.85
C ALA A 3 -3.10 -7.82 -1.51
N GLY A 4 -2.91 -6.68 -0.85
CA GLY A 4 -2.31 -6.60 0.49
C GLY A 4 -1.03 -7.43 0.63
N ALA A 5 -0.98 -8.26 1.68
CA ALA A 5 0.20 -9.06 2.01
C ALA A 5 0.62 -10.03 0.90
N SER A 6 -0.32 -10.68 0.20
CA SER A 6 0.05 -11.56 -0.91
C SER A 6 0.66 -10.79 -2.06
N ALA A 7 0.12 -9.61 -2.41
CA ALA A 7 0.74 -8.78 -3.43
C ALA A 7 2.15 -8.31 -3.02
N ALA A 8 2.32 -7.90 -1.76
CA ALA A 8 3.61 -7.46 -1.24
C ALA A 8 4.67 -8.58 -1.28
N TRP A 9 4.33 -9.79 -0.84
CA TRP A 9 5.22 -10.95 -0.90
C TRP A 9 5.58 -11.32 -2.35
N HIS A 10 4.58 -11.37 -3.23
CA HIS A 10 4.80 -11.68 -4.65
C HIS A 10 5.69 -10.67 -5.37
N LEU A 11 5.76 -9.43 -4.88
CA LEU A 11 6.65 -8.38 -5.39
C LEU A 11 8.01 -8.32 -4.68
N GLY A 12 8.23 -9.15 -3.65
CA GLY A 12 9.47 -9.21 -2.90
C GLY A 12 9.59 -8.18 -1.77
N TYR A 13 8.48 -7.56 -1.34
CA TYR A 13 8.48 -6.63 -0.20
C TYR A 13 8.22 -7.30 1.15
N LEU A 14 8.14 -8.63 1.17
CA LEU A 14 8.05 -9.44 2.38
C LEU A 14 9.00 -10.63 2.23
N ASP A 15 9.82 -10.89 3.24
CA ASP A 15 10.78 -12.01 3.23
C ASP A 15 10.09 -13.37 3.36
N ARG A 16 8.89 -13.39 3.93
CA ARG A 16 8.12 -14.61 4.22
C ARG A 16 6.75 -14.54 3.57
N GLN A 17 6.29 -15.69 3.11
CA GLN A 17 4.92 -15.81 2.61
C GLN A 17 3.95 -15.54 3.76
N PRO A 18 2.95 -14.67 3.57
CA PRO A 18 1.98 -14.37 4.62
C PRO A 18 1.10 -15.58 4.91
N ASP A 19 0.93 -15.87 6.20
CA ASP A 19 0.06 -16.94 6.67
C ASP A 19 -1.44 -16.56 6.60
N GLY A 20 -2.30 -17.58 6.54
CA GLY A 20 -3.75 -17.42 6.60
C GLY A 20 -4.43 -17.30 5.23
N ARG A 21 -5.55 -16.57 5.19
CA ARG A 21 -6.36 -16.45 3.96
C ARG A 21 -5.71 -15.50 2.98
N ILE A 22 -5.63 -15.91 1.71
CA ILE A 22 -5.01 -15.14 0.62
C ILE A 22 -5.80 -13.84 0.38
N PRO A 23 -5.23 -12.65 0.66
CA PRO A 23 -5.87 -11.38 0.32
C PRO A 23 -5.98 -11.21 -1.19
N ILE A 24 -7.20 -10.97 -1.66
CA ILE A 24 -7.51 -10.67 -3.05
C ILE A 24 -8.35 -9.41 -3.18
N TRP A 25 -8.20 -8.73 -4.31
CA TRP A 25 -9.13 -7.72 -4.78
C TRP A 25 -9.96 -8.27 -5.94
N LEU A 26 -11.25 -7.93 -5.93
CA LEU A 26 -12.21 -8.24 -6.98
C LEU A 26 -12.85 -6.94 -7.48
N PRO A 27 -13.09 -6.82 -8.81
CA PRO A 27 -13.90 -5.72 -9.35
C PRO A 27 -15.28 -5.66 -8.68
N PRO A 28 -15.88 -4.46 -8.49
CA PRO A 28 -17.15 -4.31 -7.75
C PRO A 28 -18.30 -5.17 -8.28
N ALA A 29 -18.34 -5.42 -9.60
CA ALA A 29 -19.38 -6.23 -10.24
C ALA A 29 -19.17 -7.75 -10.12
N LYS A 30 -18.05 -8.19 -9.52
CA LYS A 30 -17.70 -9.62 -9.41
C LYS A 30 -17.87 -10.08 -7.96
N ARG A 31 -18.49 -11.25 -7.80
CA ARG A 31 -18.64 -11.92 -6.51
C ARG A 31 -17.63 -13.04 -6.38
N LEU A 32 -17.17 -13.26 -5.16
CA LEU A 32 -16.35 -14.43 -4.82
C LEU A 32 -17.20 -15.71 -4.90
N PRO A 33 -16.76 -16.75 -5.63
CA PRO A 33 -17.40 -18.07 -5.57
C PRO A 33 -17.41 -18.62 -4.15
N ASP A 34 -18.54 -19.20 -3.73
CA ASP A 34 -18.74 -19.60 -2.32
C ASP A 34 -17.69 -20.60 -1.83
N GLY A 35 -17.23 -21.51 -2.69
CA GLY A 35 -16.19 -22.50 -2.37
C GLY A 35 -14.80 -21.90 -2.08
N LEU A 36 -14.56 -20.62 -2.42
CA LEU A 36 -13.30 -19.94 -2.16
C LEU A 36 -13.30 -19.12 -0.85
N ALA A 37 -14.45 -18.92 -0.22
CA ALA A 37 -14.60 -18.02 0.93
C ALA A 37 -13.78 -18.39 2.16
N SER A 38 -13.45 -19.67 2.34
CA SER A 38 -12.58 -20.15 3.43
C SER A 38 -11.09 -19.90 3.16
N TYR A 39 -10.68 -19.75 1.89
CA TYR A 39 -9.29 -19.68 1.47
C TYR A 39 -8.81 -18.25 1.21
N VAL A 40 -9.72 -17.34 0.84
CA VAL A 40 -9.37 -15.97 0.47
C VAL A 40 -10.01 -14.93 1.38
N SER A 41 -9.37 -13.78 1.51
CA SER A 41 -9.93 -12.60 2.15
C SER A 41 -10.09 -11.48 1.12
N VAL A 42 -11.25 -10.83 1.07
CA VAL A 42 -11.52 -9.79 0.05
C VAL A 42 -11.12 -8.42 0.59
N VAL A 43 -10.13 -7.80 -0.04
CA VAL A 43 -9.74 -6.41 0.19
C VAL A 43 -10.77 -5.49 -0.46
N ARG A 44 -11.56 -4.80 0.36
CA ARG A 44 -12.61 -3.89 -0.09
C ARG A 44 -12.08 -2.47 -0.23
N ILE A 45 -11.48 -2.21 -1.39
CA ILE A 45 -11.09 -0.86 -1.82
C ILE A 45 -11.71 -0.62 -3.20
N PRO A 46 -12.56 0.41 -3.35
CA PRO A 46 -13.22 0.67 -4.64
C PRO A 46 -12.22 1.33 -5.57
N TRP A 47 -11.85 0.73 -6.71
CA TRP A 47 -11.06 1.44 -7.72
C TRP A 47 -11.97 1.99 -8.81
N ASN A 48 -11.55 3.11 -9.43
CA ASN A 48 -12.19 3.58 -10.65
C ASN A 48 -12.01 2.53 -11.76
N ALA A 49 -13.11 2.18 -12.44
CA ALA A 49 -13.08 1.21 -13.52
C ALA A 49 -12.12 1.62 -14.65
N ALA A 50 -11.99 2.92 -14.93
CA ALA A 50 -11.06 3.42 -15.95
C ALA A 50 -9.58 3.21 -15.57
N ASP A 51 -9.28 3.06 -14.29
CA ASP A 51 -7.91 2.96 -13.78
C ASP A 51 -7.53 1.52 -13.37
N THR A 52 -8.38 0.52 -13.61
CA THR A 52 -8.07 -0.87 -13.24
C THR A 52 -6.84 -1.43 -13.96
N ALA A 53 -6.54 -0.92 -15.16
CA ALA A 53 -5.31 -1.27 -15.88
C ALA A 53 -4.03 -0.79 -15.15
N LEU A 54 -4.14 0.22 -14.29
CA LEU A 54 -3.05 0.75 -13.46
C LEU A 54 -2.87 -0.04 -12.16
N LEU A 55 -3.70 -1.05 -11.89
CA LEU A 55 -3.58 -1.84 -10.68
C LEU A 55 -2.46 -2.88 -10.77
N ALA A 56 -2.13 -3.36 -11.96
CA ALA A 56 -1.08 -4.37 -12.14
C ALA A 56 0.33 -3.73 -12.14
N PRO A 57 1.39 -4.46 -11.74
CA PRO A 57 2.76 -3.98 -11.82
C PRO A 57 3.13 -3.58 -13.25
N ARG A 58 4.04 -2.62 -13.37
CA ARG A 58 4.60 -2.23 -14.68
C ARG A 58 5.46 -3.37 -15.24
N PRO A 59 5.39 -3.70 -16.53
CA PRO A 59 6.25 -4.74 -17.13
C PRO A 59 7.74 -4.50 -16.88
N ALA A 60 8.20 -3.25 -16.95
CA ALA A 60 9.58 -2.87 -16.65
C ALA A 60 10.01 -3.23 -15.21
N LEU A 61 9.10 -3.15 -14.24
CA LEU A 61 9.37 -3.54 -12.86
C LEU A 61 9.54 -5.05 -12.75
N LEU A 62 8.66 -5.82 -13.39
CA LEU A 62 8.74 -7.28 -13.40
C LEU A 62 10.08 -7.77 -13.97
N VAL A 63 10.53 -7.16 -15.07
CA VAL A 63 11.85 -7.43 -15.67
C VAL A 63 12.98 -7.06 -14.70
N ARG A 64 12.93 -5.86 -14.11
CA ARG A 64 13.97 -5.38 -13.17
C ARG A 64 14.13 -6.29 -11.95
N ARG A 65 13.01 -6.71 -11.36
CA ARG A 65 12.98 -7.60 -10.18
C ARG A 65 13.19 -9.08 -10.55
N ARG A 66 13.44 -9.39 -11.84
CA ARG A 66 13.61 -10.76 -12.37
C ARG A 66 12.48 -11.71 -11.95
N LEU A 67 11.26 -11.16 -11.83
CA LEU A 67 10.08 -11.96 -11.54
C LEU A 67 9.75 -12.76 -12.80
N ASP A 68 9.50 -14.06 -12.65
CA ASP A 68 9.15 -14.93 -13.77
C ASP A 68 7.86 -14.41 -14.45
N LEU A 69 8.04 -13.78 -15.61
CA LEU A 69 6.96 -13.18 -16.39
C LEU A 69 5.95 -14.22 -16.86
N VAL A 70 6.37 -15.47 -17.08
CA VAL A 70 5.51 -16.56 -17.54
C VAL A 70 4.68 -17.08 -16.36
N ALA A 71 5.30 -17.30 -15.21
CA ALA A 71 4.57 -17.64 -13.97
C ALA A 71 3.63 -16.50 -13.53
N TRP A 72 4.03 -15.25 -13.74
CA TRP A 72 3.19 -14.08 -13.43
C TRP A 72 2.01 -13.93 -14.39
N ALA A 73 2.23 -14.15 -15.69
CA ALA A 73 1.19 -14.09 -16.72
C ALA A 73 0.19 -15.26 -16.64
N THR A 74 0.64 -16.42 -16.16
CA THR A 74 -0.20 -17.61 -15.97
C THR A 74 -0.84 -17.69 -14.58
N GLY A 75 -0.32 -16.92 -13.61
CA GLY A 75 -0.82 -16.81 -12.25
C GLY A 75 -1.92 -15.76 -12.06
N LEU A 76 -2.46 -15.70 -10.84
CA LEU A 76 -3.42 -14.68 -10.43
C LEU A 76 -2.70 -13.31 -10.39
N PRO A 77 -3.10 -12.31 -11.19
CA PRO A 77 -2.39 -11.03 -11.27
C PRO A 77 -2.40 -10.35 -9.89
N ALA A 78 -1.27 -9.79 -9.44
CA ALA A 78 -1.21 -9.04 -8.18
C ALA A 78 -1.37 -7.53 -8.39
N LEU A 79 -1.71 -6.81 -7.32
CA LEU A 79 -1.55 -5.36 -7.28
C LEU A 79 -0.07 -5.00 -7.44
N GLY A 80 0.24 -3.98 -8.24
CA GLY A 80 1.55 -3.35 -8.34
C GLY A 80 1.89 -2.48 -7.14
N PRO A 81 3.12 -1.94 -7.08
CA PRO A 81 3.59 -1.17 -5.93
C PRO A 81 2.73 0.07 -5.67
N GLU A 82 2.32 0.81 -6.72
CA GLU A 82 1.51 2.01 -6.54
C GLU A 82 0.11 1.67 -6.00
N ALA A 83 -0.50 0.60 -6.51
CA ALA A 83 -1.81 0.15 -6.04
C ALA A 83 -1.76 -0.43 -4.62
N LEU A 84 -0.68 -1.12 -4.27
CA LEU A 84 -0.41 -1.59 -2.91
C LEU A 84 -0.23 -0.41 -1.95
N LEU A 85 0.59 0.59 -2.31
CA LEU A 85 0.82 1.79 -1.50
C LEU A 85 -0.48 2.56 -1.29
N VAL A 86 -1.27 2.78 -2.34
CA VAL A 86 -2.58 3.43 -2.23
C VAL A 86 -3.56 2.59 -1.41
N GLN A 87 -3.53 1.26 -1.51
CA GLN A 87 -4.34 0.38 -0.68
C GLN A 87 -4.02 0.59 0.81
N ILE A 88 -2.75 0.51 1.19
CA ILE A 88 -2.34 0.58 2.59
C ILE A 88 -2.48 1.99 3.16
N ALA A 89 -2.33 3.03 2.34
CA ALA A 89 -2.64 4.41 2.69
C ALA A 89 -4.15 4.63 2.89
N THR A 90 -4.99 4.06 2.02
CA THR A 90 -6.45 4.22 2.12
C THR A 90 -6.99 3.46 3.34
N ARG A 91 -6.49 2.25 3.59
CA ARG A 91 -6.96 1.39 4.68
C ARG A 91 -5.78 0.64 5.29
N PRO A 92 -5.07 1.23 6.27
CA PRO A 92 -3.91 0.60 6.91
C PRO A 92 -4.21 -0.78 7.49
N ALA A 93 -5.39 -0.95 8.10
CA ALA A 93 -5.85 -2.21 8.65
C ALA A 93 -6.15 -3.32 7.61
N SER A 94 -6.10 -3.02 6.30
CA SER A 94 -6.20 -4.04 5.25
C SER A 94 -4.89 -4.81 5.04
N PHE A 95 -3.82 -4.36 5.70
CA PHE A 95 -2.50 -4.98 5.64
C PHE A 95 -2.10 -5.38 7.06
N GLY A 96 -1.85 -6.66 7.27
CA GLY A 96 -1.45 -7.22 8.57
C GLY A 96 0.05 -7.11 8.85
N PRO A 97 0.93 -7.59 7.96
CA PRO A 97 2.34 -7.80 8.28
C PRO A 97 3.17 -6.51 8.14
N TRP A 98 2.75 -5.43 8.80
CA TRP A 98 3.46 -4.15 8.78
C TRP A 98 4.89 -4.25 9.29
N ALA A 99 5.13 -5.08 10.31
CA ALA A 99 6.47 -5.33 10.83
C ALA A 99 7.41 -5.97 9.80
N ASP A 100 6.88 -6.77 8.87
CA ASP A 100 7.65 -7.37 7.78
C ASP A 100 7.77 -6.41 6.58
N LEU A 101 6.81 -5.51 6.34
CA LEU A 101 6.85 -4.54 5.23
C LEU A 101 7.77 -3.35 5.50
N VAL A 102 7.71 -2.79 6.71
CA VAL A 102 8.43 -1.55 7.07
C VAL A 102 9.94 -1.61 6.78
N PRO A 103 10.65 -2.73 7.02
CA PRO A 103 12.06 -2.86 6.63
C PRO A 103 12.35 -2.67 5.14
N HIS A 104 11.36 -2.91 4.26
CA HIS A 104 11.42 -2.86 2.80
C HIS A 104 10.59 -1.69 2.21
N LEU A 105 10.22 -0.71 3.04
CA LEU A 105 9.39 0.41 2.61
C LEU A 105 10.09 1.28 1.55
N ASP A 106 11.40 1.45 1.67
CA ASP A 106 12.28 2.11 0.71
C ASP A 106 12.22 1.43 -0.67
N ASP A 107 12.30 0.10 -0.71
CA ASP A 107 12.17 -0.70 -1.92
C ASP A 107 10.79 -0.52 -2.60
N LEU A 108 9.71 -0.56 -1.81
CA LEU A 108 8.35 -0.33 -2.29
C LEU A 108 8.21 1.09 -2.90
N VAL A 109 8.75 2.09 -2.21
CA VAL A 109 8.69 3.50 -2.60
C VAL A 109 9.53 3.77 -3.86
N ALA A 110 10.71 3.17 -3.97
CA ALA A 110 11.57 3.24 -5.16
C ALA A 110 10.94 2.57 -6.40
N ASP A 111 10.03 1.61 -6.20
CA ASP A 111 9.32 0.92 -7.27
C ASP A 111 8.06 1.67 -7.76
N CYS A 112 7.59 2.69 -7.02
CA CYS A 112 6.42 3.47 -7.37
C CYS A 112 6.68 4.56 -8.43
N SER A 113 5.76 4.74 -9.38
CA SER A 113 5.67 5.93 -10.26
C SER A 113 4.73 6.99 -9.70
N ASP A 114 5.19 8.23 -9.66
CA ASP A 114 4.44 9.37 -9.13
C ASP A 114 3.18 9.66 -9.95
N GLU A 115 3.26 9.52 -11.28
CA GLU A 115 2.13 9.71 -12.19
C GLU A 115 1.03 8.68 -11.95
N ARG A 116 1.41 7.42 -11.69
CA ARG A 116 0.45 6.35 -11.39
C ARG A 116 -0.14 6.51 -9.99
N LEU A 117 0.66 6.91 -9.00
CA LEU A 117 0.19 7.21 -7.65
C LEU A 117 -0.86 8.32 -7.67
N GLU A 118 -0.58 9.44 -8.36
CA GLU A 118 -1.51 10.56 -8.53
C GLU A 118 -2.85 10.09 -9.13
N ARG A 119 -2.79 9.33 -10.23
CA ARG A 119 -4.01 8.80 -10.86
C ARG A 119 -4.80 7.86 -9.95
N LEU A 120 -4.14 6.97 -9.23
CA LEU A 120 -4.78 6.01 -8.31
C LEU A 120 -5.33 6.66 -7.03
N LEU A 121 -4.74 7.79 -6.63
CA LEU A 121 -5.20 8.63 -5.52
C LEU A 121 -6.30 9.60 -5.95
N SER A 122 -6.47 9.86 -7.24
CA SER A 122 -7.58 10.68 -7.74
C SER A 122 -8.93 10.11 -7.28
N GLY A 123 -9.79 10.97 -6.73
CA GLY A 123 -11.06 10.57 -6.13
C GLY A 123 -10.96 9.87 -4.76
N ARG A 124 -9.76 9.77 -4.17
CA ARG A 124 -9.57 9.31 -2.78
C ARG A 124 -9.74 10.45 -1.77
N PRO A 125 -10.13 10.14 -0.52
CA PRO A 125 -10.17 11.14 0.54
C PRO A 125 -8.78 11.72 0.82
N THR A 126 -8.72 12.97 1.29
CA THR A 126 -7.47 13.66 1.66
C THR A 126 -6.59 12.84 2.60
N SER A 127 -7.18 12.11 3.54
CA SER A 127 -6.43 11.23 4.46
C SER A 127 -5.62 10.15 3.75
N ALA A 128 -6.07 9.67 2.58
CA ALA A 128 -5.32 8.70 1.77
C ALA A 128 -4.12 9.36 1.08
N TRP A 129 -4.29 10.59 0.58
CA TRP A 129 -3.18 11.39 0.05
C TRP A 129 -2.13 11.68 1.14
N GLN A 130 -2.57 12.13 2.32
CA GLN A 130 -1.69 12.39 3.47
C GLN A 130 -0.86 11.17 3.85
N ARG A 131 -1.49 10.00 3.99
CA ARG A 131 -0.80 8.75 4.33
C ARG A 131 0.10 8.25 3.19
N ALA A 132 -0.31 8.36 1.93
CA ALA A 132 0.51 7.94 0.80
C ALA A 132 1.77 8.79 0.67
N SER A 133 1.62 10.11 0.77
CA SER A 133 2.74 11.06 0.80
C SER A 133 3.66 10.81 1.99
N TYR A 134 3.10 10.54 3.17
CA TYR A 134 3.89 10.19 4.36
C TYR A 134 4.65 8.86 4.22
N LEU A 135 4.10 7.87 3.50
CA LEU A 135 4.81 6.63 3.20
C LEU A 135 6.01 6.84 2.27
N LEU A 136 5.91 7.77 1.30
CA LEU A 136 7.05 8.13 0.46
C LEU A 136 8.18 8.75 1.30
N ASP A 137 7.83 9.66 2.22
CA ASP A 137 8.78 10.27 3.15
C ASP A 137 9.45 9.21 4.04
N SER A 138 8.63 8.38 4.71
CA SER A 138 9.12 7.32 5.59
C SER A 138 9.94 6.24 4.86
N GLY A 139 9.79 6.13 3.53
CA GLY A 139 10.61 5.28 2.67
C GLY A 139 11.88 5.97 2.14
N GLY A 140 12.23 7.16 2.61
CA GLY A 140 13.45 7.88 2.24
C GLY A 140 13.29 8.89 1.10
N GLU A 141 12.06 9.17 0.65
CA GLU A 141 11.77 10.06 -0.48
C GLU A 141 10.90 11.27 -0.07
N PRO A 142 11.35 12.12 0.88
CA PRO A 142 10.54 13.22 1.43
C PRO A 142 10.13 14.24 0.36
N ALA A 143 11.02 14.54 -0.59
CA ALA A 143 10.71 15.47 -1.69
C ALA A 143 9.56 14.96 -2.58
N ARG A 144 9.53 13.64 -2.86
CA ARG A 144 8.43 13.01 -3.60
C ARG A 144 7.15 13.00 -2.78
N GLY A 145 7.24 12.75 -1.47
CA GLY A 145 6.13 12.84 -0.52
C GLY A 145 5.44 14.21 -0.56
N GLN A 146 6.22 15.28 -0.42
CA GLN A 146 5.74 16.66 -0.47
C GLN A 146 5.16 17.02 -1.84
N ALA A 147 5.84 16.65 -2.92
CA ALA A 147 5.36 16.90 -4.28
C ALA A 147 4.02 16.20 -4.56
N LEU A 148 3.85 14.95 -4.10
CA LEU A 148 2.58 14.23 -4.21
C LEU A 148 1.49 14.88 -3.36
N LEU A 149 1.81 15.31 -2.14
CA LEU A 149 0.85 15.94 -1.23
C LEU A 149 0.31 17.26 -1.79
N ALA A 150 1.15 18.01 -2.50
CA ALA A 150 0.78 19.27 -3.14
C ALA A 150 -0.24 19.11 -4.27
N LYS A 151 -0.33 17.91 -4.88
CA LYS A 151 -1.27 17.61 -5.98
C LYS A 151 -2.68 17.24 -5.52
N ARG A 152 -2.92 17.16 -4.21
CA ARG A 152 -4.26 16.87 -3.67
C ARG A 152 -5.27 17.92 -4.13
N HIS A 153 -6.50 17.51 -4.37
CA HIS A 153 -7.55 18.43 -4.83
C HIS A 153 -8.20 19.25 -3.69
N THR A 154 -7.99 18.87 -2.43
CA THR A 154 -8.58 19.54 -1.27
C THR A 154 -7.51 20.30 -0.50
N GLU A 155 -7.66 21.62 -0.39
CA GLU A 155 -6.70 22.47 0.31
C GLU A 155 -6.63 22.16 1.80
N VAL A 156 -7.79 21.99 2.46
CA VAL A 156 -7.90 21.71 3.89
C VAL A 156 -7.43 20.30 4.20
N MET A 157 -6.45 20.19 5.08
CA MET A 157 -5.91 18.93 5.58
C MET A 157 -6.37 18.69 7.02
N PRO A 158 -7.32 17.78 7.26
CA PRO A 158 -7.66 17.38 8.62
C PRO A 158 -6.52 16.56 9.23
N VAL A 159 -6.43 16.57 10.56
CA VAL A 159 -5.52 15.67 11.27
C VAL A 159 -5.92 14.22 10.99
N THR A 160 -5.02 13.47 10.37
CA THR A 160 -5.20 12.07 10.02
C THR A 160 -4.36 11.19 10.94
N ARG A 161 -4.84 9.98 11.27
CA ARG A 161 -4.03 8.97 11.97
C ARG A 161 -3.57 7.88 11.02
N PHE A 162 -2.32 7.44 11.14
CA PHE A 162 -1.80 6.22 10.52
C PHE A 162 -1.73 5.13 11.58
N THR A 163 -2.74 4.25 11.60
CA THR A 163 -2.98 3.35 12.73
C THR A 163 -3.68 2.06 12.31
N THR A 164 -3.46 1.01 13.08
CA THR A 164 -4.20 -0.27 13.06
C THR A 164 -4.69 -0.57 14.47
N ALA A 165 -5.55 -1.58 14.66
CA ALA A 165 -5.97 -1.97 16.00
C ALA A 165 -4.76 -2.27 16.92
N HIS A 166 -3.83 -3.11 16.45
CA HIS A 166 -2.63 -3.52 17.18
C HIS A 166 -1.63 -2.39 17.44
N SER A 167 -1.66 -1.32 16.65
CA SER A 167 -0.67 -0.25 16.80
C SER A 167 -1.06 0.74 17.89
N ARG A 168 -2.37 0.93 18.13
CA ARG A 168 -2.87 1.75 19.25
C ARG A 168 -2.48 1.17 20.61
N ASP A 169 -2.46 -0.16 20.73
CA ASP A 169 -2.15 -0.84 21.98
C ASP A 169 -0.71 -0.59 22.46
N ARG A 170 0.20 -0.20 21.56
CA ARG A 170 1.60 0.12 21.92
C ARG A 170 1.75 1.48 22.60
N GLY A 171 0.79 2.40 22.43
CA GLY A 171 0.82 3.73 23.03
C GLY A 171 1.88 4.69 22.47
N GLU A 172 2.64 4.31 21.44
CA GLU A 172 3.62 5.17 20.79
C GLU A 172 2.99 5.94 19.61
N SER A 173 3.28 7.23 19.53
CA SER A 173 2.84 8.08 18.41
C SER A 173 3.88 9.11 18.04
N VAL A 174 3.99 9.41 16.75
CA VAL A 174 4.86 10.43 16.16
C VAL A 174 3.99 11.43 15.42
N TRP A 175 4.19 12.72 15.68
CA TRP A 175 3.50 13.77 14.95
C TRP A 175 4.32 14.20 13.73
N ALA A 176 3.70 14.15 12.55
CA ALA A 176 4.24 14.60 11.28
C ALA A 176 3.45 15.82 10.78
N PRO A 177 3.82 17.05 11.18
CA PRO A 177 3.04 18.26 10.92
C PRO A 177 2.88 18.57 9.43
N GLU A 178 3.89 18.28 8.62
CA GLU A 178 3.91 18.52 7.17
C GLU A 178 2.79 17.76 6.45
N TYR A 179 2.41 16.60 7.00
CA TYR A 179 1.36 15.74 6.47
C TYR A 179 0.06 15.84 7.26
N GLN A 180 0.00 16.69 8.30
CA GLN A 180 -1.09 16.73 9.28
C GLN A 180 -1.45 15.33 9.79
N LEU A 181 -0.43 14.55 10.16
CA LEU A 181 -0.57 13.12 10.40
C LEU A 181 0.03 12.68 11.74
N VAL A 182 -0.73 11.95 12.54
CA VAL A 182 -0.25 11.23 13.72
C VAL A 182 0.04 9.79 13.32
N ASP A 183 1.30 9.41 13.34
CA ASP A 183 1.75 8.05 13.03
C ASP A 183 1.89 7.22 14.30
N GLU A 184 1.15 6.12 14.37
CA GLU A 184 1.21 5.14 15.46
C GLU A 184 1.75 3.80 14.95
N LEU A 185 2.20 3.72 13.69
CA LEU A 185 2.46 2.47 13.00
C LEU A 185 3.84 2.43 12.35
N VAL A 186 4.16 3.35 11.44
CA VAL A 186 5.31 3.20 10.52
C VAL A 186 6.63 3.54 11.22
N VAL A 187 6.81 4.77 11.67
CA VAL A 187 8.00 5.23 12.40
C VAL A 187 8.18 4.51 13.72
N PRO A 188 7.15 4.24 14.54
CA PRO A 188 7.31 3.37 15.70
C PRO A 188 7.92 2.00 15.34
N LEU A 189 7.51 1.40 14.22
CA LEU A 189 8.13 0.15 13.73
C LEU A 189 9.56 0.36 13.21
N LEU A 190 9.84 1.45 12.50
CA LEU A 190 11.19 1.79 12.03
C LEU A 190 12.18 1.98 13.20
N ARG A 191 11.73 2.56 14.32
CA ARG A 191 12.54 2.74 15.54
C ARG A 191 12.95 1.41 16.15
N VAL A 192 12.02 0.45 16.23
CA VAL A 192 12.30 -0.89 16.77
C VAL A 192 13.41 -1.60 15.99
N ILE A 193 13.51 -1.36 14.67
CA ILE A 193 14.53 -1.97 13.80
C ILE A 193 15.77 -1.08 13.58
N GLY A 194 15.86 0.08 14.24
CA GLY A 194 17.02 0.97 14.16
C GLY A 194 17.16 1.79 12.86
N LYS A 195 16.06 1.99 12.12
CA LYS A 195 16.02 2.73 10.83
C LYS A 195 15.36 4.13 10.91
N ALA A 196 15.07 4.64 12.11
CA ALA A 196 14.34 5.90 12.32
C ALA A 196 15.20 7.01 12.92
#